data_AF-A0A2W5V1F5-F1
#
_entry.id   AF-A0A2W5V1F5-F1
#
_cell.length_a   1.000
_cell.length_b   1.000
_cell.length_c   1.000
_cell.angle_alpha   90.00
_cell.angle_beta   90.00
_cell.angle_gamma   90.00
#
_symmetry.space_group_name_H-M   'P 1'
#
loop_
_entity.id
_entity.type
_entity.pdbx_description
1 polymer ?
#
loop_
_entity_poly.entity_id
_entity_poly.type
_entity_poly.pdbx_seq_one_letter_code
_entity_poly.pdbx_strand_id
1 'polypeptide(L)'
;MIKVAKAPRTGVGALGLAGEAQPVSFSVLFADGQSAKRGGKGSVVAEPDLLRRAFRAGECRLTLDDGVVLRVSVIAHTEGGDTAYFELR
;
A
#
# COMPACT_ATOMS: atom_id res chain seq x y z
N MET A 1 30.60 7.33 3.48
CA MET A 1 29.66 6.19 3.35
C MET A 1 28.58 6.57 2.35
N ILE A 2 28.42 5.82 1.26
CA ILE A 2 27.34 6.03 0.30
C ILE A 2 26.09 5.36 0.89
N LYS A 3 25.10 6.15 1.29
CA LYS A 3 23.80 5.63 1.73
C LYS A 3 23.08 5.13 0.49
N VAL A 4 23.09 3.82 0.25
CA VAL A 4 22.31 3.21 -0.84
C VAL A 4 20.84 3.52 -0.55
N ALA A 5 20.23 4.35 -1.40
CA ALA A 5 18.82 4.66 -1.30
C ALA A 5 18.03 3.36 -1.51
N LYS A 6 17.13 3.04 -0.58
CA LYS A 6 16.24 1.90 -0.71
C LYS A 6 15.25 2.20 -1.84
N ALA A 7 15.29 1.42 -2.90
CA ALA A 7 14.36 1.56 -4.00
C ALA A 7 12.97 1.08 -3.55
N PRO A 8 11.89 1.82 -3.83
CA PRO A 8 10.53 1.31 -3.64
C PRO A 8 10.29 0.10 -4.54
N ARG A 9 9.65 -0.93 -4.00
CA ARG A 9 9.07 -2.01 -4.80
C ARG A 9 7.77 -1.51 -5.41
N THR A 10 7.62 -1.64 -6.71
CA THR A 10 6.40 -1.23 -7.43
C THR A 10 5.83 -2.42 -8.18
N GLY A 11 4.52 -2.41 -8.43
CA GLY A 11 3.84 -3.48 -9.14
C GLY A 11 2.33 -3.31 -9.16
N VAL A 12 1.64 -4.33 -9.66
CA VAL A 12 0.17 -4.42 -9.64
C VAL A 12 -0.23 -5.50 -8.65
N GLY A 13 -1.12 -5.16 -7.74
CA GLY A 13 -1.59 -6.04 -6.68
C GLY A 13 -3.10 -5.92 -6.49
N ALA A 14 -3.57 -6.31 -5.31
CA ALA A 14 -4.97 -6.17 -4.94
C ALA A 14 -5.13 -5.60 -3.53
N LEU A 15 -5.99 -4.60 -3.38
CA LEU A 15 -6.40 -4.06 -2.09
C LEU A 15 -7.69 -4.74 -1.63
N GLY A 16 -7.60 -5.46 -0.51
CA GLY A 16 -8.67 -6.21 0.12
C GLY A 16 -9.38 -5.39 1.20
N LEU A 17 -10.70 -5.26 1.06
CA LEU A 17 -11.61 -4.50 1.92
C LEU A 17 -12.95 -5.22 2.06
N ALA A 18 -13.41 -5.42 3.30
CA ALA A 18 -14.74 -5.99 3.59
C ALA A 18 -15.06 -7.32 2.85
N GLY A 19 -14.05 -8.15 2.57
CA GLY A 19 -14.20 -9.42 1.86
C GLY A 19 -14.10 -9.31 0.32
N GLU A 20 -14.03 -8.10 -0.22
CA GLU A 20 -13.74 -7.84 -1.64
C GLU A 20 -12.25 -7.55 -1.84
N ALA A 21 -11.72 -7.89 -3.03
CA ALA A 21 -10.38 -7.51 -3.45
C ALA A 21 -10.46 -6.79 -4.79
N GLN A 22 -9.88 -5.58 -4.87
CA GLN A 22 -9.86 -4.78 -6.08
C GLN A 22 -8.42 -4.54 -6.55
N PRO A 23 -8.16 -4.56 -7.88
CA PRO A 23 -6.82 -4.35 -8.41
C PRO A 23 -6.32 -2.94 -8.13
N VAL A 24 -5.03 -2.82 -7.78
CA VAL A 24 -4.35 -1.53 -7.52
C VAL A 24 -2.93 -1.56 -8.05
N SER A 25 -2.39 -0.41 -8.43
CA SER A 25 -0.93 -0.24 -8.57
C SER A 25 -0.35 0.14 -7.22
N PHE A 26 0.79 -0.44 -6.82
CA PHE A 26 1.42 -0.13 -5.54
C PHE A 26 2.85 0.39 -5.70
N SER A 27 3.29 1.15 -4.70
CA SER A 27 4.68 1.47 -4.43
C SER A 27 4.93 1.30 -2.94
N VAL A 28 5.86 0.41 -2.56
CA VAL A 28 6.15 0.07 -1.15
C VAL A 28 7.63 0.26 -0.88
N LEU A 29 7.94 1.08 0.12
CA LEU A 29 9.27 1.24 0.67
C LEU A 29 9.38 0.51 2.01
N PHE A 30 10.11 -0.61 2.02
CA PHE A 30 10.38 -1.36 3.25
C PHE A 30 11.43 -0.66 4.11
N ALA A 31 11.18 -0.58 5.42
CA ALA A 31 12.07 0.10 6.35
C ALA A 31 13.44 -0.57 6.46
N ASP A 32 13.55 -1.89 6.23
CA ASP A 32 14.81 -2.64 6.13
C ASP A 32 15.36 -2.70 4.68
N GLY A 33 14.54 -2.37 3.68
CA GLY A 33 14.85 -2.43 2.25
C GLY A 33 14.59 -3.78 1.59
N GLN A 34 14.03 -4.75 2.32
CA GLN A 34 13.84 -6.13 1.85
C GLN A 34 12.45 -6.68 2.16
N SER A 35 11.88 -6.34 3.32
CA SER A 35 10.70 -7.02 3.85
C SER A 35 9.83 -6.15 4.76
N ALA A 36 8.61 -6.62 5.02
CA ALA A 36 7.68 -5.97 5.94
C ALA A 36 8.08 -6.09 7.43
N LYS A 37 9.13 -6.85 7.79
CA LYS A 37 9.46 -7.18 9.19
C LYS A 37 9.76 -5.95 10.06
N ARG A 38 10.24 -4.87 9.47
CA ARG A 38 10.51 -3.60 10.16
C ARG A 38 9.49 -2.50 9.84
N GLY A 39 8.36 -2.88 9.24
CA GLY A 39 7.39 -1.95 8.70
C GLY A 39 7.88 -1.28 7.40
N GLY A 40 7.20 -0.20 7.04
CA GLY A 40 7.41 0.49 5.77
C GLY A 40 6.24 1.39 5.45
N LYS A 41 6.38 2.15 4.37
CA LYS A 41 5.36 3.09 3.89
C LYS A 41 5.19 2.94 2.41
N GLY A 42 4.07 3.37 1.88
CA GLY A 42 3.85 3.29 0.45
C GLY A 42 2.65 4.09 -0.02
N SER A 43 2.36 3.90 -1.31
CA SER A 43 1.17 4.41 -1.94
C SER A 43 0.49 3.34 -2.78
N VAL A 44 -0.82 3.51 -2.95
CA VAL A 44 -1.61 2.78 -3.93
C VAL A 44 -2.28 3.76 -4.88
N VAL A 45 -2.39 3.37 -6.15
CA VAL A 45 -3.19 4.05 -7.16
C VAL A 45 -4.38 3.17 -7.51
N ALA A 46 -5.59 3.72 -7.40
CA ALA A 46 -6.85 3.01 -7.63
C ALA A 46 -8.03 3.98 -7.82
N GLU A 47 -9.22 3.41 -8.04
CA GLU A 47 -10.46 4.18 -8.09
C GLU A 47 -10.68 5.01 -6.81
N PRO A 48 -11.06 6.30 -6.91
CA PRO A 48 -11.20 7.18 -5.74
C PRO A 48 -12.14 6.64 -4.66
N ASP A 49 -13.23 5.97 -5.07
CA ASP A 49 -14.18 5.35 -4.14
C ASP A 49 -13.60 4.18 -3.36
N LEU A 50 -12.68 3.41 -3.95
CA LEU A 50 -11.94 2.38 -3.24
C LEU A 50 -11.04 3.01 -2.17
N LEU A 51 -10.30 4.06 -2.53
CA LEU A 51 -9.36 4.73 -1.62
C LEU A 51 -10.06 5.39 -0.44
N ARG A 52 -11.21 6.03 -0.69
CA ARG A 52 -12.06 6.59 0.37
C ARG A 52 -12.55 5.51 1.34
N ARG A 53 -12.99 4.36 0.82
CA ARG A 53 -13.39 3.20 1.65
C ARG A 53 -12.21 2.65 2.44
N ALA A 54 -11.05 2.53 1.81
CA ALA A 54 -9.80 2.06 2.43
C ALA A 54 -9.39 2.92 3.62
N PHE A 55 -9.41 4.25 3.44
CA PHE A 55 -9.11 5.21 4.49
C PHE A 55 -10.08 5.10 5.67
N ARG A 56 -11.40 5.00 5.39
CA ARG A 56 -12.41 4.85 6.44
C ARG A 56 -12.34 3.51 7.20
N ALA A 57 -11.90 2.45 6.53
CA ALA A 57 -11.75 1.13 7.15
C ALA A 57 -10.57 1.09 8.16
N GLY A 58 -9.62 2.01 8.05
CA GLY A 58 -8.45 2.11 8.92
C GLY A 58 -7.37 1.07 8.62
N GLU A 59 -7.74 -0.20 8.43
CA GLU A 59 -6.83 -1.28 8.06
C GLU A 59 -7.33 -2.07 6.84
N CYS A 60 -6.42 -2.40 5.93
CA CYS A 60 -6.66 -3.15 4.70
C CYS A 60 -5.62 -4.25 4.52
N ARG A 61 -5.90 -5.22 3.64
CA ARG A 61 -4.89 -6.14 3.12
C ARG A 61 -4.42 -5.69 1.74
N LEU A 62 -3.13 -5.50 1.55
CA LEU A 62 -2.52 -5.30 0.23
C LEU A 62 -1.82 -6.59 -0.18
N THR A 63 -2.31 -7.25 -1.23
CA THR A 63 -1.64 -8.41 -1.83
C THR A 63 -0.75 -7.92 -2.96
N LEU A 64 0.54 -8.22 -2.90
CA LEU A 64 1.52 -7.87 -3.93
C LEU A 64 1.45 -8.84 -5.13
N ASP A 65 2.16 -8.51 -6.20
CA ASP A 65 2.27 -9.30 -7.43
C ASP A 65 2.86 -10.71 -7.24
N ASP A 66 3.67 -10.92 -6.20
CA ASP A 66 4.23 -12.23 -5.82
C ASP A 66 3.36 -12.99 -4.81
N GLY A 67 2.16 -12.49 -4.50
CA GLY A 67 1.24 -13.08 -3.53
C GLY A 67 1.54 -12.75 -2.07
N VAL A 68 2.58 -11.96 -1.77
CA VAL A 68 2.83 -11.49 -0.40
C VAL A 68 1.67 -10.60 0.06
N VAL A 69 1.11 -10.91 1.22
CA VAL A 69 0.02 -10.14 1.82
C VAL A 69 0.56 -9.23 2.93
N LEU A 70 0.35 -7.93 2.77
CA LEU A 70 0.72 -6.89 3.72
C LEU A 70 -0.53 -6.37 4.44
N ARG A 71 -0.44 -6.21 5.76
CA ARG A 71 -1.43 -5.42 6.52
C ARG A 71 -1.02 -3.95 6.42
N VAL A 72 -1.90 -3.12 5.92
CA VAL A 72 -1.64 -1.70 5.69
C VAL A 72 -2.72 -0.85 6.34
N SER A 73 -2.35 0.34 6.78
CA SER A 73 -3.28 1.37 7.22
C SER A 73 -3.15 2.56 6.31
N VAL A 74 -4.25 2.93 5.64
CA VAL A 74 -4.27 4.11 4.78
C VAL A 74 -4.33 5.35 5.66
N ILE A 75 -3.32 6.21 5.54
CA ILE A 75 -3.11 7.37 6.42
C ILE A 75 -3.45 8.71 5.74
N ALA A 76 -3.51 8.73 4.41
CA ALA A 76 -3.89 9.92 3.66
C ALA A 76 -4.44 9.55 2.27
N HIS A 77 -5.41 10.32 1.80
CA HIS A 77 -5.83 10.35 0.40
C HIS A 77 -6.34 11.76 0.07
N THR A 78 -6.39 12.10 -1.21
CA THR A 78 -7.06 13.31 -1.68
C THR A 78 -8.50 12.96 -2.10
N GLU A 79 -9.47 13.78 -1.76
CA GLU A 79 -10.85 13.59 -2.22
C GLU A 79 -10.92 13.73 -3.74
N GLY A 80 -11.50 12.73 -4.42
CA GLY A 80 -11.50 12.65 -5.89
C GLY A 80 -10.15 12.28 -6.52
N GLY A 81 -9.09 12.13 -5.72
CA GLY A 81 -7.77 11.69 -6.17
C GLY A 81 -7.69 10.18 -6.34
N ASP A 82 -6.79 9.75 -7.22
CA ASP A 82 -6.53 8.34 -7.54
C ASP A 82 -5.42 7.71 -6.69
N THR A 83 -4.83 8.47 -5.75
CA THR A 83 -3.67 8.04 -4.97
C THR A 83 -3.96 8.14 -3.48
N ALA A 84 -3.60 7.09 -2.75
CA ALA A 84 -3.61 7.08 -1.28
C ALA A 84 -2.26 6.60 -0.75
N TYR A 85 -1.92 7.05 0.46
CA TYR A 85 -0.69 6.72 1.17
C TYR A 85 -0.99 5.84 2.38
N PHE A 86 -0.10 4.90 2.67
CA PHE A 86 -0.28 3.94 3.75
C PHE A 86 1.01 3.68 4.53
N GLU A 87 0.83 3.09 5.71
CA GLU A 87 1.92 2.50 6.51
C GLU A 87 1.64 1.01 6.75
N LEU A 88 2.71 0.22 6.84
CA LEU A 88 2.62 -1.20 7.22
C LEU A 88 2.30 -1.32 8.72
N ARG A 89 1.48 -2.31 9.06
CA ARG A 89 1.10 -2.67 10.43
C ARG A 89 1.75 -3.97 10.88
#